data_AF-F6D6A1-F1
#
_entry.id   AF-F6D6A1-F1
#
_cell.length_a   1.000
_cell.length_b   1.000
_cell.length_c   1.000
_cell.angle_alpha   90.00
_cell.angle_beta   90.00
_cell.angle_gamma   90.00
#
_symmetry.space_group_name_H-M   'P 1'
#
loop_
_entity.id
_entity.type
_entity.pdbx_description
1 polymer ?
#
loop_
_entity_poly.entity_id
_entity_poly.type
_entity_poly.pdbx_seq_one_letter_code
_entity_poly.pdbx_strand_id
1 'polypeptide(L)'
;MWLPSNEPNLVIQGNLKKSQLPSLGYLRVLTKGNEFLIFLKEMLVVGAWSFNIESFKECYENKALKLIEIEHESRIEIYEIDSNLFETIIELNEESKLSLPVEIDVILNRFKLNEVVDREDSINRKDLLSKYRINEPSEIDVENLLEDYRSKIGGG
;
A
#
# COMPACT_ATOMS: atom_id res chain seq x y z
N MET A 1 -0.90 -19.28 5.17
CA MET A 1 -1.72 -18.79 4.04
C MET A 1 -2.09 -19.93 3.08
N TRP A 2 -3.33 -19.96 2.60
CA TRP A 2 -3.78 -20.90 1.56
C TRP A 2 -4.00 -20.17 0.23
N LEU A 3 -3.40 -20.67 -0.85
CA LEU A 3 -3.59 -20.16 -2.21
C LEU A 3 -3.73 -21.31 -3.21
N PRO A 4 -4.49 -21.13 -4.31
CA PRO A 4 -4.54 -22.09 -5.39
C PRO A 4 -3.18 -22.19 -6.11
N SER A 5 -2.80 -23.38 -6.57
CA SER A 5 -1.55 -23.64 -7.29
C SER A 5 -1.65 -23.25 -8.78
N ASN A 6 -2.13 -22.04 -9.06
CA ASN A 6 -2.29 -21.55 -10.43
C ASN A 6 -0.99 -20.91 -10.94
N GLU A 7 -0.80 -20.89 -12.26
CA GLU A 7 0.24 -20.06 -12.87
C GLU A 7 -0.20 -18.59 -12.87
N PRO A 8 0.74 -17.64 -12.70
CA PRO A 8 0.41 -16.22 -12.76
C PRO A 8 0.03 -15.80 -14.18
N ASN A 9 -0.97 -14.92 -14.28
CA ASN A 9 -1.38 -14.31 -15.54
C ASN A 9 -0.28 -13.41 -16.12
N LEU A 10 0.46 -12.72 -15.25
CA LEU A 10 1.56 -11.86 -15.63
C LEU A 10 2.65 -11.89 -14.56
N VAL A 11 3.91 -11.93 -15.00
CA VAL A 11 5.08 -11.78 -14.14
C VAL A 11 5.85 -10.54 -14.59
N ILE A 12 6.16 -9.68 -13.64
CA ILE A 12 6.86 -8.42 -13.83
C ILE A 12 8.06 -8.39 -12.90
N GLN A 13 9.14 -7.78 -13.35
CA GLN A 13 10.29 -7.47 -12.51
C GLN A 13 10.27 -5.98 -12.17
N GLY A 14 10.06 -5.67 -10.89
CA GLY A 14 9.86 -4.32 -10.38
C GLY A 14 8.72 -3.57 -11.10
N ASN A 15 8.76 -2.24 -11.00
CA ASN A 15 7.97 -1.28 -11.79
C ASN A 15 6.51 -1.69 -12.08
N LEU A 16 5.74 -1.89 -11.01
CA LEU A 16 4.32 -2.20 -11.10
C LEU A 16 3.53 -0.97 -11.58
N LYS A 17 2.82 -1.09 -12.71
CA LYS A 17 1.93 -0.04 -13.22
C LYS A 17 0.49 -0.38 -12.91
N LYS A 18 -0.32 0.65 -12.60
CA LYS A 18 -1.76 0.51 -12.34
C LYS A 18 -2.50 -0.18 -13.48
N SER A 19 -2.10 0.04 -14.73
CA SER A 19 -2.71 -0.58 -15.92
C SER A 19 -2.50 -2.09 -16.03
N GLN A 20 -1.60 -2.67 -15.24
CA GLN A 20 -1.31 -4.11 -15.22
C GLN A 20 -2.08 -4.84 -14.12
N LEU A 21 -2.78 -4.08 -13.25
CA LEU A 21 -3.50 -4.65 -12.13
C LEU A 21 -4.82 -5.28 -12.58
N PRO A 22 -5.17 -6.46 -12.05
CA PRO A 22 -6.45 -7.08 -12.33
C PRO A 22 -7.55 -6.32 -11.60
N SER A 23 -8.76 -6.38 -12.14
CA SER A 23 -9.94 -5.85 -11.46
C SER A 23 -10.28 -6.67 -10.22
N LEU A 24 -10.02 -7.97 -10.24
CA LEU A 24 -10.22 -8.88 -9.12
C LEU A 24 -9.09 -9.93 -9.11
N GLY A 25 -8.43 -10.08 -7.96
CA GLY A 25 -7.43 -11.12 -7.79
C GLY A 25 -6.37 -10.77 -6.77
N TYR A 26 -5.16 -11.27 -6.93
CA TYR A 26 -4.09 -10.99 -5.98
C TYR A 26 -2.73 -10.81 -6.64
N LEU A 27 -1.86 -10.09 -5.95
CA LEU A 27 -0.47 -9.91 -6.32
C LEU A 27 0.39 -10.67 -5.33
N ARG A 28 1.41 -11.38 -5.84
CA ARG A 28 2.48 -11.94 -5.04
C ARG A 28 3.77 -11.19 -5.34
N VAL A 29 4.38 -10.60 -4.33
CA VAL A 29 5.64 -9.86 -4.46
C VAL A 29 6.71 -10.63 -3.72
N LEU A 30 7.80 -10.97 -4.42
CA LEU A 30 8.97 -11.63 -3.86
C LEU A 30 10.13 -10.62 -3.89
N THR A 31 10.66 -10.25 -2.72
CA THR A 31 11.76 -9.29 -2.61
C THR A 31 12.66 -9.58 -1.42
N LYS A 32 13.99 -9.51 -1.58
CA LYS A 32 15.00 -9.61 -0.49
C LYS A 32 14.59 -10.46 0.73
N GLY A 33 14.29 -11.73 0.54
CA GLY A 33 13.95 -12.64 1.65
C GLY A 33 12.57 -12.42 2.27
N ASN A 34 11.70 -11.63 1.63
CA ASN A 34 10.31 -11.42 1.99
C ASN A 34 9.38 -11.81 0.85
N GLU A 35 8.23 -12.31 1.23
CA GLU A 35 7.11 -12.59 0.37
C GLU A 35 5.91 -11.76 0.84
N PHE A 36 5.24 -11.09 -0.08
CA PHE A 36 4.02 -10.36 0.19
C PHE A 36 2.89 -10.86 -0.69
N LEU A 37 1.70 -10.91 -0.12
CA LEU A 37 0.46 -11.19 -0.84
C LEU A 37 -0.53 -10.05 -0.63
N ILE A 38 -1.10 -9.56 -1.72
CA ILE A 38 -1.97 -8.39 -1.75
C ILE A 38 -3.25 -8.77 -2.49
N PHE A 39 -4.37 -8.76 -1.79
CA PHE A 39 -5.67 -9.08 -2.38
C PHE A 39 -6.33 -7.81 -2.90
N LEU A 40 -6.78 -7.85 -4.16
CA LEU A 40 -7.36 -6.74 -4.89
C LEU A 40 -8.80 -7.03 -5.31
N LYS A 41 -9.66 -6.04 -5.09
CA LYS A 41 -11.03 -5.99 -5.59
C LYS A 41 -11.34 -4.56 -6.03
N GLU A 42 -11.66 -4.38 -7.31
CA GLU A 42 -11.96 -3.09 -7.92
C GLU A 42 -10.88 -2.01 -7.68
N MET A 43 -9.61 -2.39 -7.84
CA MET A 43 -8.43 -1.55 -7.53
C MET A 43 -8.26 -1.15 -6.06
N LEU A 44 -9.05 -1.73 -5.15
CA LEU A 44 -8.87 -1.61 -3.72
C LEU A 44 -8.15 -2.83 -3.18
N VAL A 45 -7.18 -2.58 -2.31
CA VAL A 45 -6.58 -3.60 -1.46
C VAL A 45 -7.58 -3.96 -0.38
N VAL A 46 -8.00 -5.21 -0.34
CA VAL A 46 -8.96 -5.73 0.65
C VAL A 46 -8.30 -6.66 1.66
N GLY A 47 -7.06 -7.08 1.40
CA GLY A 47 -6.28 -7.92 2.31
C GLY A 47 -4.80 -7.86 1.99
N ALA A 48 -3.97 -8.09 3.00
CA ALA A 48 -2.53 -8.12 2.85
C ALA A 48 -1.89 -9.13 3.81
N TRP A 49 -0.82 -9.76 3.35
CA TRP A 49 0.01 -10.67 4.12
C TRP A 49 1.48 -10.47 3.76
N SER A 50 2.35 -10.70 4.74
CA SER A 50 3.79 -10.66 4.56
C SER A 50 4.44 -11.80 5.32
N PHE A 51 5.42 -12.43 4.71
CA PHE A 51 6.24 -13.47 5.29
C PHE A 51 7.72 -13.15 5.10
N ASN A 52 8.47 -13.17 6.19
CA ASN A 52 9.91 -13.06 6.13
C ASN A 52 10.53 -14.47 6.15
N ILE A 53 11.24 -14.82 5.09
CA ILE A 53 11.78 -16.16 4.83
C ILE A 53 12.89 -16.51 5.83
N GLU A 54 13.67 -15.53 6.30
CA GLU A 54 14.78 -15.77 7.22
C GLU A 54 14.32 -16.03 8.65
N SER A 55 13.38 -15.20 9.13
CA SER A 55 12.85 -15.28 10.49
C SER A 55 11.60 -16.15 10.63
N PHE A 56 11.04 -16.61 9.51
CA PHE A 56 9.76 -17.31 9.43
C PHE A 56 8.59 -16.53 10.06
N LYS A 57 8.70 -15.20 10.11
CA LYS A 57 7.70 -14.35 10.75
C LYS A 57 6.63 -13.94 9.76
N GLU A 58 5.38 -14.19 10.12
CA GLU A 58 4.21 -13.76 9.39
C GLU A 58 3.62 -12.48 10.00
N CYS A 59 3.18 -11.55 9.15
CA CYS A 59 2.33 -10.43 9.52
C CYS A 59 1.15 -10.34 8.57
N TYR A 60 0.08 -9.71 9.04
CA TYR A 60 -1.20 -9.65 8.34
C TYR A 60 -1.76 -8.22 8.32
N GLU A 61 -2.83 -8.03 7.55
CA GLU A 61 -3.64 -6.81 7.49
C GLU A 61 -2.79 -5.53 7.26
N ASN A 62 -3.10 -4.48 8.02
CA ASN A 62 -2.40 -3.20 8.01
C ASN A 62 -0.91 -3.32 8.37
N LYS A 63 -0.53 -4.32 9.18
CA LYS A 63 0.89 -4.53 9.51
C LYS A 63 1.64 -5.04 8.29
N ALA A 64 1.10 -6.04 7.59
CA ALA A 64 1.65 -6.50 6.32
C ALA A 64 1.69 -5.36 5.29
N LEU A 65 0.58 -4.63 5.14
CA LEU A 65 0.46 -3.52 4.19
C LEU A 65 1.54 -2.43 4.39
N LYS A 66 1.96 -2.19 5.63
CA LYS A 66 3.03 -1.22 5.95
C LYS A 66 4.42 -1.73 5.58
N LEU A 67 4.62 -3.04 5.60
CA LEU A 67 5.89 -3.69 5.30
C LEU A 67 6.09 -3.96 3.80
N ILE A 68 5.03 -3.85 2.99
CA ILE A 68 5.14 -4.03 1.54
C ILE A 68 6.09 -2.99 0.98
N GLU A 69 7.24 -3.50 0.53
CA GLU A 69 8.22 -2.78 -0.24
C GLU A 69 8.38 -3.52 -1.56
N ILE A 70 8.22 -2.78 -2.65
CA ILE A 70 8.51 -3.27 -3.99
C ILE A 70 9.80 -2.58 -4.38
N GLU A 71 10.79 -3.34 -4.79
CA GLU A 71 12.09 -2.89 -5.25
C GLU A 71 12.23 -3.18 -6.76
N HIS A 72 13.29 -2.67 -7.38
CA HIS A 72 13.52 -2.86 -8.81
C HIS A 72 13.77 -4.35 -9.16
N GLU A 73 14.40 -5.08 -8.26
CA GLU A 73 14.69 -6.50 -8.37
C GLU A 73 13.51 -7.40 -7.97
N SER A 74 12.46 -6.84 -7.37
CA SER A 74 11.34 -7.64 -6.89
C SER A 74 10.65 -8.36 -8.05
N ARG A 75 10.33 -9.63 -7.84
CA ARG A 75 9.48 -10.38 -8.76
C ARG A 75 8.04 -10.22 -8.33
N ILE A 76 7.21 -9.70 -9.22
CA ILE A 76 5.80 -9.43 -8.98
C ILE A 76 5.00 -10.36 -9.88
N GLU A 77 4.20 -11.22 -9.26
CA GLU A 77 3.32 -12.17 -9.93
C GLU A 77 1.88 -11.69 -9.75
N ILE A 78 1.14 -11.64 -10.85
CA ILE A 78 -0.23 -11.13 -10.89
C ILE A 78 -1.17 -12.28 -11.22
N TYR A 79 -2.18 -12.45 -10.37
CA TYR A 79 -3.19 -13.48 -10.49
C TYR A 79 -4.56 -12.84 -10.63
N GLU A 80 -5.24 -13.15 -11.72
CA GLU A 80 -6.64 -12.83 -11.95
C GLU A 80 -7.47 -14.08 -11.67
N ILE A 81 -8.48 -13.94 -10.82
CA ILE A 81 -9.32 -15.06 -10.39
C ILE A 81 -10.79 -14.67 -10.42
N ASP A 82 -11.67 -15.66 -10.57
CA ASP A 82 -13.11 -15.45 -10.57
C ASP A 82 -13.62 -15.07 -9.17
N SER A 83 -14.82 -14.48 -9.13
CA SER A 83 -15.42 -13.98 -7.90
C SER A 83 -15.62 -15.04 -6.83
N ASN A 84 -16.03 -16.24 -7.21
CA ASN A 84 -16.37 -17.27 -6.23
C ASN A 84 -15.09 -17.81 -5.57
N LEU A 85 -14.06 -18.05 -6.38
CA LEU A 85 -12.75 -18.47 -5.87
C LEU A 85 -12.10 -17.37 -5.04
N PHE A 86 -12.21 -16.10 -5.46
CA PHE A 86 -11.68 -14.96 -4.70
C PHE A 86 -12.27 -14.89 -3.30
N GLU A 87 -13.60 -14.91 -3.18
CA GLU A 87 -14.26 -14.85 -1.86
C GLU A 87 -13.87 -16.06 -1.01
N THR A 88 -13.79 -17.27 -1.60
CA THR A 88 -13.33 -18.47 -0.90
C THR A 88 -11.92 -18.30 -0.34
N ILE A 89 -10.99 -17.75 -1.14
CA ILE A 89 -9.61 -17.51 -0.70
C ILE A 89 -9.57 -16.49 0.43
N ILE A 90 -10.35 -15.41 0.34
CA ILE A 90 -10.43 -14.40 1.40
C ILE A 90 -10.99 -15.00 2.69
N GLU A 91 -12.04 -15.81 2.61
CA GLU A 91 -12.62 -16.51 3.77
C GLU A 91 -11.61 -17.47 4.42
N LEU A 92 -10.87 -18.23 3.61
CA LEU A 92 -9.83 -19.13 4.11
C LEU A 92 -8.62 -18.39 4.72
N ASN A 93 -8.44 -17.12 4.39
CA ASN A 93 -7.35 -16.28 4.88
C ASN A 93 -7.88 -15.04 5.62
N GLU A 94 -8.92 -15.22 6.45
CA GLU A 94 -9.62 -14.13 7.15
C GLU A 94 -8.67 -13.19 7.90
N GLU A 95 -7.61 -13.73 8.51
CA GLU A 95 -6.57 -12.96 9.23
C GLU A 95 -5.89 -11.90 8.36
N SER A 96 -5.87 -12.07 7.04
CA SER A 96 -5.24 -11.14 6.11
C SER A 96 -6.15 -9.98 5.70
N LYS A 97 -7.45 -10.06 6.01
CA LYS A 97 -8.46 -9.10 5.56
C LYS A 97 -8.27 -7.75 6.25
N LEU A 98 -8.30 -6.68 5.46
CA LEU A 98 -8.27 -5.33 6.01
C LEU A 98 -9.65 -4.98 6.58
N SER A 99 -9.67 -4.31 7.73
CA SER A 99 -10.91 -3.77 8.31
C SER A 99 -11.57 -2.73 7.39
N LEU A 100 -10.75 -2.01 6.63
CA LEU A 100 -11.19 -1.05 5.61
C LEU A 100 -10.34 -1.23 4.35
N PRO A 101 -10.96 -1.36 3.16
CA PRO A 101 -10.22 -1.40 1.91
C PRO A 101 -9.39 -0.12 1.69
N VAL A 102 -8.24 -0.26 1.06
CA VAL A 102 -7.30 0.85 0.80
C VAL A 102 -7.02 0.95 -0.69
N GLU A 103 -6.93 2.15 -1.24
CA GLU A 103 -6.56 2.33 -2.64
C GLU A 103 -5.17 1.77 -2.94
N ILE A 104 -5.04 1.00 -4.02
CA ILE A 104 -3.75 0.42 -4.44
C ILE A 104 -2.69 1.50 -4.74
N ASP A 105 -3.13 2.72 -5.06
CA ASP A 105 -2.26 3.87 -5.27
C ASP A 105 -1.40 4.17 -4.03
N VAL A 106 -1.84 3.79 -2.81
CA VAL A 106 -1.02 3.91 -1.59
C VAL A 106 0.25 3.07 -1.68
N ILE A 107 0.18 1.87 -2.25
CA ILE A 107 1.34 0.99 -2.43
C ILE A 107 2.19 1.49 -3.61
N LEU A 108 1.55 1.81 -4.74
CA LEU A 108 2.24 2.30 -5.95
C LEU A 108 2.97 3.62 -5.71
N ASN A 109 2.43 4.51 -4.88
CA ASN A 109 3.08 5.77 -4.53
C ASN A 109 4.32 5.54 -3.66
N ARG A 110 4.31 4.56 -2.73
CA ARG A 110 5.51 4.20 -1.96
C ARG A 110 6.59 3.64 -2.86
N PHE A 111 6.22 2.78 -3.81
CA PHE A 111 7.14 2.27 -4.82
C PHE A 111 7.84 3.42 -5.58
N LYS A 112 7.08 4.39 -6.09
CA LYS A 112 7.64 5.57 -6.77
C LYS A 112 8.51 6.43 -5.87
N LEU A 113 8.22 6.53 -4.58
CA LEU A 113 9.06 7.25 -3.64
C LEU A 113 10.41 6.53 -3.46
N ASN A 114 10.41 5.21 -3.34
CA ASN A 114 11.65 4.43 -3.22
C ASN A 114 12.51 4.53 -4.50
N GLU A 115 11.92 4.47 -5.70
CA GLU A 115 12.65 4.70 -6.97
C GLU A 115 13.34 6.08 -7.04
N VAL A 116 12.78 7.08 -6.35
CA VAL A 116 13.31 8.44 -6.33
C VAL A 116 14.32 8.65 -5.20
N VAL A 117 14.21 7.91 -4.09
CA VAL A 117 15.18 7.97 -2.98
C VAL A 117 16.51 7.27 -3.34
N ASP A 118 16.46 6.24 -4.19
CA ASP A 118 17.68 5.61 -4.76
C ASP A 118 18.38 6.48 -5.83
N ARG A 119 17.79 7.62 -6.18
CA ARG A 119 18.49 8.70 -6.88
C ARG A 119 18.81 9.77 -5.86
N GLU A 120 20.08 10.14 -5.77
CA GLU A 120 20.63 11.12 -4.81
C GLU A 120 20.13 12.57 -5.03
N ASP A 121 18.90 12.77 -5.54
CA ASP A 121 18.30 14.06 -5.88
C ASP A 121 16.91 14.21 -5.25
N SER A 122 16.93 14.70 -4.01
CA SER A 122 15.95 15.57 -3.35
C SER A 122 14.50 15.55 -3.86
N ILE A 123 13.62 14.77 -3.21
CA ILE A 123 12.20 15.16 -3.17
C ILE A 123 12.08 16.34 -2.21
N ASN A 124 11.93 17.54 -2.77
CA ASN A 124 11.63 18.73 -2.01
C ASN A 124 10.29 18.53 -1.28
N ARG A 125 10.29 18.70 0.05
CA ARG A 125 9.09 18.61 0.93
C ARG A 125 7.87 19.33 0.33
N LYS A 126 8.08 20.43 -0.39
CA LYS A 126 7.03 21.18 -1.08
C LYS A 126 6.27 20.39 -2.14
N ASP A 127 6.95 19.53 -2.89
CA ASP A 127 6.31 18.75 -3.96
C ASP A 127 5.42 17.64 -3.38
N LEU A 128 5.85 17.05 -2.27
CA LEU A 128 5.04 16.09 -1.50
C LEU A 128 3.79 16.73 -0.92
N LEU A 129 3.93 17.89 -0.28
CA LEU A 129 2.82 18.62 0.33
C LEU A 129 1.77 19.06 -0.71
N SER A 130 2.21 19.55 -1.86
CA SER A 130 1.32 19.96 -2.96
C SER A 130 0.53 18.79 -3.56
N LYS A 131 1.15 17.63 -3.74
CA LYS A 131 0.49 16.42 -4.30
C LYS A 131 -0.70 15.97 -3.45
N TYR A 132 -0.57 16.07 -2.13
CA TYR A 132 -1.64 15.69 -1.19
C TYR A 132 -2.54 16.87 -0.80
N ARG A 133 -2.40 18.04 -1.46
CA ARG A 133 -3.11 19.28 -1.12
C ARG A 133 -2.96 19.67 0.36
N ILE A 134 -1.87 19.26 0.98
CA ILE A 134 -1.53 19.64 2.35
C ILE A 134 -0.82 20.98 2.22
N ASN A 135 -1.56 22.07 2.38
CA ASN A 135 -0.95 23.38 2.48
C ASN A 135 -0.27 23.47 3.85
N GLU A 136 0.99 23.91 3.88
CA GLU A 136 1.56 24.36 5.14
C GLU A 136 0.71 25.55 5.62
N PRO A 137 0.21 25.52 6.87
CA PRO A 137 -0.56 26.64 7.41
C PRO A 137 0.33 27.88 7.36
N SER A 138 -0.19 28.96 6.78
CA SER A 138 0.49 30.24 6.79
C SER A 138 0.62 30.76 8.22
N GLU A 139 1.53 31.69 8.48
CA GLU A 139 1.63 32.35 9.78
C GLU A 139 0.27 32.95 10.20
N ILE A 140 -0.50 33.44 9.23
CA ILE A 140 -1.85 33.97 9.42
C ILE A 140 -2.84 32.85 9.82
N ASP A 141 -2.74 31.65 9.24
CA ASP A 141 -3.58 30.52 9.64
C ASP A 141 -3.29 30.07 11.08
N VAL A 142 -2.02 30.11 11.48
CA VAL A 142 -1.61 29.81 12.86
C VAL A 142 -2.07 30.90 13.82
N GLU A 143 -1.95 32.16 13.43
CA GLU A 143 -2.38 33.32 14.24
C GLU A 143 -3.90 33.34 14.41
N ASN A 144 -4.66 33.08 13.34
CA ASN A 144 -6.11 32.91 13.38
C ASN A 144 -6.53 31.74 14.28
N LEU A 145 -5.83 30.60 14.22
CA LEU A 145 -6.08 29.45 15.12
C LEU A 145 -5.82 29.81 16.59
N LEU A 146 -4.76 30.58 16.87
CA LEU A 146 -4.44 31.04 18.22
C LEU A 146 -5.45 32.06 18.73
N GLU A 147 -5.94 32.96 17.88
CA GLU A 147 -7.01 33.91 18.21
C GLU A 147 -8.34 33.21 18.46
N ASP A 148 -8.71 32.23 17.62
CA ASP A 148 -9.89 31.38 17.83
C ASP A 148 -9.82 30.58 19.13
N TYR A 149 -8.63 30.09 19.49
CA TYR A 149 -8.42 29.39 20.76
C TYR A 149 -8.52 30.35 21.95
N ARG A 150 -7.92 31.55 21.86
CA ARG A 150 -7.98 32.57 22.91
C ARG A 150 -9.38 33.15 23.08
N SER A 151 -10.14 33.33 22.00
CA SER A 151 -11.52 33.83 22.06
C SER A 151 -12.48 32.81 22.70
N LYS A 152 -12.22 31.51 22.51
CA LYS A 152 -13.00 30.43 23.15
C LYS A 152 -12.65 30.19 24.62
N ILE A 153 -11.45 30.55 25.06
CA ILE A 153 -11.01 30.39 26.46
C ILE A 153 -11.11 31.68 27.28
N GLY A 154 -11.11 32.85 26.63
CA GLY A 154 -11.23 34.18 27.25
C GLY A 154 -12.66 34.68 27.45
N GLY A 155 -13.68 33.87 27.17
CA GLY A 155 -15.07 34.14 27.53
C GLY A 155 -15.38 33.64 28.94
N GLY A 156 -14.81 34.31 29.95
CA GLY A 156 -15.03 34.06 31.39
C GLY A 156 -14.36 35.14 32.23
#